data_AF-A0A1X2DB04-F1
#
_entry.id   AF-A0A1X2DB04-F1
#
_cell.length_a   1.000
_cell.length_b   1.000
_cell.length_c   1.000
_cell.angle_alpha   90.00
_cell.angle_beta   90.00
_cell.angle_gamma   90.00
#
_symmetry.space_group_name_H-M   'P 1'
#
loop_
_entity.id
_entity.type
_entity.pdbx_description
1 polymer ?
#
loop_
_entity_poly.entity_id
_entity_poly.type
_entity_poly.pdbx_seq_one_letter_code
_entity_poly.pdbx_strand_id
1 'polypeptide(L)'
;MRRAAVVQYHTTANSAEHNRALIERVLDELRARDPGGLDYQAFQFEDGTGFLHVAVFDGTADPFAGCDADREFHRELDKRLATPPLISRAVLIGAYFGRKR
;
A
#
# COMPACT_ATOMS: atom_id res chain seq x y z
N MET A 1 -16.17 -2.92 13.19
CA MET A 1 -14.84 -2.39 13.62
C MET A 1 -13.93 -2.37 12.40
N ARG A 2 -13.26 -1.25 12.13
CA ARG A 2 -12.33 -1.16 10.99
C ARG A 2 -11.07 -1.96 11.30
N ARG A 3 -10.62 -2.74 10.32
CA ARG A 3 -9.40 -3.54 10.37
C ARG A 3 -8.29 -2.79 9.66
N ALA A 4 -7.05 -3.08 10.06
CA ALA A 4 -5.88 -2.57 9.38
C ALA A 4 -4.99 -3.75 8.94
N ALA A 5 -4.40 -3.62 7.75
CA ALA A 5 -3.27 -4.42 7.31
C ALA A 5 -2.05 -3.52 7.21
N VAL A 6 -0.96 -3.96 7.84
CA VAL A 6 0.34 -3.30 7.80
C VAL A 6 1.31 -4.23 7.11
N VAL A 7 1.91 -3.78 6.02
CA VAL A 7 2.85 -4.58 5.22
C VAL A 7 4.16 -3.83 5.13
N GLN A 8 5.27 -4.43 5.54
CA GLN A 8 6.60 -3.89 5.28
C GLN A 8 7.45 -4.86 4.48
N TYR A 9 8.31 -4.34 3.61
CA TYR A 9 9.29 -5.12 2.86
C TYR A 9 10.43 -4.24 2.36
N HIS A 10 11.49 -4.87 1.87
CA HIS A 10 12.55 -4.19 1.11
C HIS A 10 12.60 -4.75 -0.30
N THR A 11 12.82 -3.88 -1.28
CA THR A 11 13.12 -4.26 -2.65
C THR A 11 14.63 -4.41 -2.85
N THR A 12 15.05 -5.01 -3.96
CA THR A 12 16.42 -4.83 -4.43
C THR A 12 16.66 -3.35 -4.80
N ALA A 13 17.91 -2.88 -4.70
CA ALA A 13 18.26 -1.49 -4.99
C ALA A 13 17.86 -1.08 -6.42
N ASN A 14 18.05 -1.97 -7.39
CA ASN A 14 17.69 -1.73 -8.80
C ASN A 14 16.17 -1.65 -9.04
N SER A 15 15.36 -2.17 -8.11
CA SER A 15 13.90 -2.23 -8.26
C SER A 15 13.16 -1.13 -7.49
N ALA A 16 13.84 -0.40 -6.61
CA ALA A 16 13.21 0.53 -5.68
C ALA A 16 12.43 1.64 -6.40
N GLU A 17 13.06 2.31 -7.37
CA GLU A 17 12.44 3.39 -8.14
C GLU A 17 11.25 2.88 -8.95
N HIS A 18 11.40 1.73 -9.61
CA HIS A 18 10.32 1.10 -10.35
C HIS A 18 9.14 0.71 -9.44
N ASN A 19 9.43 0.16 -8.26
CA ASN A 19 8.42 -0.22 -7.29
C ASN A 19 7.65 1.00 -6.77
N ARG A 20 8.35 2.11 -6.48
CA ARG A 20 7.75 3.40 -6.13
C ARG A 20 6.78 3.88 -7.22
N ALA A 21 7.22 3.89 -8.48
CA ALA A 21 6.39 4.35 -9.60
C ALA A 21 5.11 3.51 -9.76
N LEU A 22 5.17 2.20 -9.48
CA LEU A 22 3.97 1.35 -9.48
C LEU A 22 3.01 1.73 -8.34
N ILE A 23 3.52 1.95 -7.13
CA ILE A 23 2.71 2.38 -5.98
C ILE A 23 2.03 3.72 -6.26
N GLU A 24 2.75 4.69 -6.85
CA GLU A 24 2.18 5.99 -7.23
C GLU A 24 1.02 5.84 -8.22
N ARG A 25 1.13 4.94 -9.20
CA ARG A 25 0.03 4.62 -10.13
C ARG A 25 -1.18 4.01 -9.42
N VAL A 26 -0.98 3.12 -8.44
CA VAL A 26 -2.09 2.59 -7.62
C VAL A 26 -2.81 3.72 -6.90
N LEU A 27 -2.06 4.64 -6.29
CA LEU A 27 -2.64 5.80 -5.60
C LEU A 27 -3.43 6.71 -6.54
N ASP A 28 -2.92 6.96 -7.75
CA ASP A 28 -3.61 7.78 -8.75
C ASP A 28 -4.90 7.12 -9.24
N GLU A 29 -4.89 5.81 -9.50
CA GLU A 29 -6.09 5.08 -9.90
C GLU A 29 -7.13 5.07 -8.78
N LEU A 30 -6.72 4.83 -7.53
CA LEU A 30 -7.61 4.86 -6.36
C LEU A 30 -8.25 6.25 -6.18
N ARG A 31 -7.48 7.33 -6.36
CA ARG A 31 -8.01 8.71 -6.31
C ARG A 31 -9.02 8.98 -7.42
N ALA A 32 -8.77 8.47 -8.62
CA ALA A 32 -9.66 8.68 -9.76
C ALA A 32 -10.97 7.90 -9.64
N ARG A 33 -10.91 6.68 -9.10
CA ARG A 33 -12.08 5.79 -8.98
C ARG A 33 -12.89 5.99 -7.71
N ASP A 34 -12.24 6.43 -6.63
CA ASP A 34 -12.79 6.55 -5.28
C ASP A 34 -13.73 5.38 -4.90
N PRO A 35 -13.18 4.15 -4.76
CA PRO A 35 -13.99 2.98 -4.45
C PRO A 35 -14.69 3.04 -3.08
N GLY A 36 -14.33 4.01 -2.24
CA GLY A 36 -14.77 4.09 -0.85
C GLY A 36 -14.23 2.95 0.02
N GLY A 37 -14.46 3.04 1.34
CA GLY A 37 -14.18 1.94 2.27
C GLY A 37 -12.70 1.66 2.58
N LEU A 38 -11.76 2.46 2.06
CA LEU A 38 -10.33 2.31 2.25
C LEU A 38 -9.66 3.64 2.62
N ASP A 39 -8.96 3.66 3.75
CA ASP A 39 -7.88 4.64 3.98
C ASP A 39 -6.54 3.94 3.74
N TYR A 40 -5.80 4.41 2.74
CA TYR A 40 -4.54 3.79 2.32
C TYR A 40 -3.38 4.79 2.35
N GLN A 41 -2.29 4.37 2.97
CA GLN A 41 -1.05 5.13 3.04
C GLN A 41 0.11 4.21 2.67
N ALA A 42 0.97 4.69 1.78
CA ALA A 42 2.19 4.01 1.40
C ALA A 42 3.38 4.93 1.70
N PHE A 43 4.43 4.36 2.25
CA PHE A 43 5.65 5.04 2.67
C PHE A 43 6.86 4.36 2.03
N GLN A 44 7.86 5.16 1.69
CA GLN A 44 9.21 4.70 1.40
C GLN A 44 10.07 5.04 2.62
N PHE A 45 10.88 4.09 3.09
CA PHE A 45 11.83 4.31 4.17
C PHE A 45 12.99 5.19 3.68
N GLU A 46 13.69 5.83 4.62
CA GLU A 46 14.79 6.75 4.29
C GLU A 46 15.98 6.06 3.62
N ASP A 47 16.10 4.73 3.75
CA ASP A 47 17.10 3.93 3.04
C ASP A 47 16.83 3.81 1.51
N GLY A 48 15.68 4.30 1.05
CA GLY A 48 15.26 4.30 -0.34
C GLY A 48 14.80 2.94 -0.89
N THR A 49 14.93 1.85 -0.14
CA THR A 49 14.59 0.49 -0.62
C THR A 49 13.48 -0.19 0.20
N GLY A 50 13.26 0.29 1.41
CA GLY A 50 12.19 -0.15 2.29
C GLY A 50 10.86 0.53 1.95
N PHE A 51 9.78 -0.24 2.05
CA PHE A 51 8.42 0.23 1.84
C PHE A 51 7.51 -0.25 2.97
N LEU A 52 6.54 0.60 3.33
CA LEU A 52 5.50 0.32 4.31
C LEU A 52 4.14 0.69 3.74
N HIS A 53 3.19 -0.22 3.80
CA HIS A 53 1.80 0.00 3.42
C HIS A 53 0.90 -0.15 4.63
N VAL A 54 0.01 0.81 4.82
CA VAL A 54 -1.03 0.81 5.85
C VAL A 54 -2.38 0.94 5.15
N ALA A 55 -3.15 -0.14 5.17
CA ALA A 55 -4.50 -0.19 4.61
C ALA A 55 -5.53 -0.36 5.72
N VAL A 56 -6.44 0.59 5.87
CA VAL A 56 -7.52 0.54 6.85
C VAL A 56 -8.86 0.41 6.12
N PHE A 57 -9.56 -0.69 6.37
CA PHE A 57 -10.77 -1.06 5.64
C PHE A 57 -11.80 -1.72 6.56
N ASP A 58 -13.07 -1.73 6.16
CA ASP A 58 -14.15 -2.31 6.95
C ASP A 58 -14.29 -3.84 6.79
N GLY A 59 -13.58 -4.43 5.82
CA GLY A 59 -13.54 -5.87 5.57
C GLY A 59 -14.73 -6.41 4.79
N THR A 60 -15.61 -5.53 4.29
CA THR A 60 -16.84 -5.92 3.57
C THR A 60 -16.61 -6.14 2.07
N ALA A 61 -15.65 -5.44 1.49
CA ALA A 61 -15.20 -5.60 0.10
C ALA A 61 -13.68 -5.46 0.02
N ASP A 62 -13.08 -6.03 -1.04
CA ASP A 62 -11.70 -5.74 -1.40
C ASP A 62 -11.65 -4.39 -2.12
N PRO A 63 -11.06 -3.34 -1.52
CA PRO A 63 -11.04 -2.00 -2.11
C PRO A 63 -10.11 -1.90 -3.33
N PHE A 64 -9.25 -2.89 -3.55
CA PHE A 64 -8.41 -2.99 -4.75
C PHE A 64 -9.09 -3.79 -5.87
N ALA A 65 -10.30 -4.31 -5.64
CA ALA A 65 -11.03 -5.03 -6.67
C ALA A 65 -11.22 -4.18 -7.94
N GLY A 66 -10.84 -4.76 -9.08
CA GLY A 66 -10.87 -4.08 -10.37
C GLY A 66 -9.81 -2.98 -10.55
N CYS A 67 -8.83 -2.88 -9.65
CA CYS A 67 -7.69 -1.97 -9.81
C CYS A 67 -6.64 -2.56 -10.72
N ASP A 68 -6.49 -1.98 -11.92
CA ASP A 68 -5.55 -2.45 -12.92
C ASP A 68 -4.10 -2.15 -12.50
N ALA A 69 -3.88 -0.97 -11.91
CA ALA A 69 -2.59 -0.59 -11.34
C ALA A 69 -2.21 -1.48 -10.16
N ASP A 70 -3.16 -1.88 -9.31
CA ASP A 70 -2.86 -2.80 -8.18
C ASP A 70 -2.47 -4.19 -8.70
N ARG A 71 -3.17 -4.68 -9.74
CA ARG A 71 -2.80 -5.92 -10.41
C ARG A 71 -1.41 -5.84 -11.02
N GLU A 72 -1.07 -4.71 -11.64
CA GLU A 72 0.26 -4.46 -12.19
C GLU A 72 1.32 -4.38 -11.10
N PHE A 73 1.02 -3.74 -9.98
CA PHE A 73 1.91 -3.68 -8.82
C PHE A 73 2.22 -5.10 -8.30
N HIS A 74 1.22 -5.95 -8.16
CA HIS A 74 1.43 -7.34 -7.72
C HIS A 74 2.10 -8.22 -8.79
N ARG A 75 2.08 -7.81 -10.06
CA ARG A 75 2.75 -8.54 -11.14
C ARG A 75 4.25 -8.56 -10.88
N GLU A 76 4.78 -9.77 -10.77
CA GLU A 76 6.21 -10.03 -10.52
C GLU A 76 6.78 -9.37 -9.26
N LEU A 77 5.93 -9.11 -8.25
CA LEU A 77 6.38 -8.51 -6.98
C LEU A 77 7.55 -9.30 -6.37
N ASP A 78 7.47 -10.63 -6.36
CA ASP A 78 8.52 -11.51 -5.81
C ASP A 78 9.89 -11.29 -6.47
N LYS A 79 9.95 -10.89 -7.74
CA LYS A 79 11.22 -10.61 -8.42
C LYS A 79 11.85 -9.29 -7.97
N ARG A 80 11.05 -8.36 -7.44
CA ARG A 80 11.52 -7.05 -6.95
C ARG A 80 11.95 -7.11 -5.49
N LEU A 81 11.45 -8.05 -4.71
CA LEU A 81 11.70 -8.15 -3.28
C LEU A 81 13.11 -8.67 -2.97
N ALA A 82 13.78 -8.01 -2.03
CA ALA A 82 15.02 -8.50 -1.43
C ALA A 82 14.75 -9.44 -0.25
N THR A 83 13.64 -9.23 0.46
CA THR A 83 13.18 -10.06 1.57
C THR A 83 11.68 -10.31 1.47
N PRO A 84 11.16 -11.44 1.97
CA PRO A 84 9.71 -11.65 2.08
C PRO A 84 9.03 -10.51 2.86
N PRO A 85 7.80 -10.14 2.50
CA PRO A 85 7.07 -9.09 3.20
C PRO A 85 6.63 -9.57 4.58
N LEU A 86 6.77 -8.71 5.58
CA LEU A 86 6.17 -8.90 6.89
C LEU A 86 4.77 -8.29 6.88
N ILE A 87 3.76 -9.12 7.15
CA ILE A 87 2.35 -8.74 7.11
C ILE A 87 1.78 -8.85 8.53
N SER A 88 1.22 -7.76 9.03
CA SER A 88 0.54 -7.69 10.33
C SER A 88 -0.91 -7.26 10.16
N ARG A 89 -1.82 -7.94 10.86
CA ARG A 89 -3.23 -7.55 10.95
C ARG A 89 -3.48 -6.86 12.30
N ALA A 90 -4.23 -5.77 12.28
CA ALA A 90 -4.54 -4.98 13.46
C ALA A 90 -6.00 -4.51 13.48
N VAL A 91 -6.44 -4.03 14.64
CA VAL A 91 -7.74 -3.38 14.84
C VAL A 91 -7.50 -1.89 15.03
N LEU A 92 -8.22 -1.05 14.29
CA LEU A 92 -8.11 0.40 14.45
C LEU A 92 -8.77 0.82 15.77
N ILE A 93 -7.98 1.39 16.68
CA ILE A 93 -8.48 1.98 17.94
C ILE A 93 -8.87 3.45 17.74
N GLY A 94 -8.20 4.15 16.85
CA GLY A 94 -8.50 5.53 16.47
C GLY A 94 -7.56 6.03 15.37
N ALA A 95 -7.95 7.10 14.67
CA ALA A 95 -7.13 7.80 13.70
C ALA A 95 -7.32 9.31 13.87
N TYR A 96 -6.23 10.05 13.77
CA TYR A 96 -6.25 11.51 13.76
C TYR A 96 -5.60 12.00 12.48
N PHE A 97 -6.35 12.75 11.68
CA PHE A 97 -5.84 13.41 10.49
C PHE A 97 -5.81 14.90 10.77
N GLY A 98 -4.61 15.47 10.85
CA GLY A 98 -4.45 16.91 10.99
C GLY A 98 -5.15 17.65 9.85
N ARG A 99 -5.67 18.84 10.14
CA ARG A 99 -6.19 19.74 9.10
C ARG A 99 -5.03 20.10 8.16
N LYS A 100 -5.20 19.87 6.84
CA LYS A 100 -4.30 20.45 5.83
C LYS A 100 -4.34 21.97 6.03
N ARG A 101 -3.20 22.58 6.32
CA ARG A 101 -3.01 24.03 6.23
C ARG A 101 -2.66 24.41 4.81
#